data_AF-A0A9W8IA86-F1
#
_entry.id   AF-A0A9W8IA86-F1
#
_cell.length_a   1.000
_cell.length_b   1.000
_cell.length_c   1.000
_cell.angle_alpha   90.00
_cell.angle_beta   90.00
_cell.angle_gamma   90.00
#
_symmetry.space_group_name_H-M   'P 1'
#
loop_
_entity.id
_entity.type
_entity.pdbx_description
1 polymer ?
#
loop_
_entity_poly.entity_id
_entity_poly.type
_entity_poly.pdbx_seq_one_letter_code
_entity_poly.pdbx_strand_id
1 'polypeptide(L)'
;MSTLDGKRFFVYVSYRPRAVALVPVNALSNSAGTFLSVRIRQDSRSYSEGEVKVEITIERVSTHLQFYSPLDIDAVYGCAGIIDYQNDTYIFLVTRCQYVCNFSELNKGQPSKPVFRVVQVTALSLTDSIFDSQAYRRMPGAMYDEVAQGDMDIYGITNPCTQMTSFLENGAFFFSPAFDITRNLQSQQLRSIVADDPHICDPDIKFQWNSTMLQVFTDYCMHMCGTSTRQQFESADYTVSLIQGAVESIYLPQGVGAQSNGSNSGAACFLISRSSSMRSGMRFLTRGVDDEGGVANEVETEVILVTPSLTMSHVQVRGSVPVFWTQEGLQIGSHKVRITRSAKATLPATKRHFSDLLSRYRRVNVISLLKQHSVPGDYGGVEAADPGMIAHGVGTSEADLGRFYKVMIDSMGLPKSLISFDEFDYNYEVRGG
;
A
#
# COMPACT_ATOMS: atom_id res chain seq x y z
N MET A 1 9.82 24.49 -1.98
CA MET A 1 8.49 24.85 -2.52
C MET A 1 8.62 24.89 -4.04
N SER A 2 8.10 23.90 -4.78
CA SER A 2 7.69 24.06 -6.20
C SER A 2 7.33 22.77 -6.98
N THR A 3 7.44 21.55 -6.46
CA THR A 3 7.10 20.35 -7.26
C THR A 3 5.70 19.77 -7.02
N LEU A 4 5.08 20.05 -5.88
CA LEU A 4 3.67 19.72 -5.61
C LEU A 4 2.68 20.81 -6.02
N ASP A 5 3.10 22.09 -6.03
CA ASP A 5 2.20 23.20 -6.36
C ASP A 5 1.65 23.08 -7.80
N GLY A 6 2.28 22.26 -8.65
CA GLY A 6 1.82 21.96 -10.01
C GLY A 6 0.81 20.81 -10.14
N LYS A 7 0.58 19.98 -9.11
CA LYS A 7 -0.30 18.80 -9.18
C LYS A 7 -1.25 18.72 -7.97
N ARG A 8 -2.11 19.73 -7.83
CA ARG A 8 -3.27 19.72 -6.93
C ARG A 8 -4.55 19.87 -7.74
N PHE A 9 -5.67 19.46 -7.17
CA PHE A 9 -6.97 19.49 -7.84
C PHE A 9 -7.99 20.25 -7.01
N PHE A 10 -8.66 21.22 -7.60
CA PHE A 10 -9.90 21.74 -7.03
C PHE A 10 -11.00 20.70 -7.17
N VAL A 11 -11.86 20.62 -6.16
CA VAL A 11 -12.98 19.68 -6.15
C VAL A 11 -14.25 20.44 -6.49
N TYR A 12 -14.96 19.94 -7.49
CA TYR A 12 -16.22 20.48 -7.95
C TYR A 12 -17.28 19.38 -7.87
N VAL A 13 -18.53 19.75 -7.62
CA VAL A 13 -19.66 18.81 -7.54
C VAL A 13 -20.79 19.27 -8.43
N SER A 14 -21.39 18.33 -9.17
CA SER A 14 -22.68 18.51 -9.83
C SER A 14 -23.74 17.80 -9.00
N TYR A 15 -24.94 18.38 -8.90
CA TYR A 15 -26.06 17.78 -8.14
C TYR A 15 -27.08 17.07 -9.05
N ARG A 16 -27.08 17.34 -10.37
CA ARG A 16 -28.05 16.77 -11.33
C ARG A 16 -27.43 16.61 -12.73
N PRO A 17 -26.94 15.41 -13.10
CA PRO A 17 -26.75 14.23 -12.25
C PRO A 17 -25.64 14.44 -11.22
N ARG A 18 -25.66 13.69 -10.12
CA ARG A 18 -24.62 13.74 -9.09
C ARG A 18 -23.28 13.33 -9.69
N ALA A 19 -22.26 14.17 -9.55
CA ALA A 19 -20.89 13.88 -10.00
C ALA A 19 -19.87 14.63 -9.16
N VAL A 20 -18.68 14.06 -8.99
CA VAL A 20 -17.51 14.69 -8.36
C VAL A 20 -16.44 14.89 -9.43
N ALA A 21 -15.94 16.11 -9.54
CA ALA A 21 -14.94 16.52 -10.51
C ALA A 21 -13.63 16.94 -9.84
N LEU A 22 -12.50 16.42 -10.35
CA LEU A 22 -11.16 16.83 -9.97
C LEU A 22 -10.56 17.70 -11.08
N VAL A 23 -10.47 19.00 -10.82
CA VAL A 23 -9.98 20.00 -11.77
C VAL A 23 -8.54 20.36 -11.43
N PRO A 24 -7.56 20.06 -12.28
CA PRO A 24 -6.18 20.47 -12.03
C PRO A 24 -6.08 21.98 -11.80
N VAL A 25 -5.34 22.42 -10.78
CA VAL A 25 -5.25 23.86 -10.42
C VAL A 25 -4.77 24.73 -11.60
N ASN A 26 -3.88 24.18 -12.42
CA ASN A 26 -3.37 24.84 -13.63
C ASN A 26 -4.34 24.80 -14.84
N ALA A 27 -5.43 24.02 -14.78
CA ALA A 27 -6.39 23.90 -15.88
C ALA A 27 -7.36 25.09 -15.94
N LEU A 28 -7.61 25.80 -14.83
CA LEU A 28 -8.55 26.92 -14.79
C LEU A 28 -8.07 28.14 -15.60
N SER A 29 -6.76 28.32 -15.76
CA SER A 29 -6.16 29.38 -16.57
C SER A 29 -5.97 28.99 -18.04
N ASN A 30 -6.32 27.76 -18.43
CA ASN A 30 -6.12 27.21 -19.77
C ASN A 30 -7.46 26.88 -20.43
N SER A 31 -7.77 27.51 -21.56
CA SER A 31 -9.01 27.27 -22.31
C SER A 31 -9.14 25.84 -22.87
N ALA A 32 -8.02 25.15 -23.04
CA ALA A 32 -7.94 23.73 -23.41
C ALA A 32 -7.81 22.79 -22.21
N GLY A 33 -7.88 23.30 -20.98
CA GLY A 33 -7.81 22.51 -19.76
C GLY A 33 -8.91 21.45 -19.70
N THR A 34 -8.54 20.27 -19.18
CA THR A 34 -9.47 19.16 -18.93
C THR A 34 -9.52 18.82 -17.46
N PHE A 35 -10.59 18.15 -17.04
CA PHE A 35 -10.77 17.66 -15.68
C PHE A 35 -11.37 16.25 -15.69
N LEU A 36 -11.16 15.52 -14.60
CA LEU A 36 -11.77 14.22 -14.36
C LEU A 36 -13.17 14.42 -13.77
N SER A 37 -14.19 13.78 -14.34
CA SER A 37 -15.51 13.66 -13.74
C SER A 37 -15.83 12.21 -13.41
N VAL A 38 -16.36 11.98 -12.22
CA VAL A 38 -16.72 10.66 -11.69
C VAL A 38 -18.17 10.71 -11.23
N ARG A 39 -19.01 9.80 -11.74
CA ARG A 39 -20.43 9.71 -11.39
C ARG A 39 -20.94 8.27 -11.42
N ILE A 40 -22.15 8.05 -10.91
CA ILE A 40 -22.82 6.75 -11.01
C ILE A 40 -23.62 6.66 -12.32
N ARG A 41 -23.52 5.55 -13.05
CA ARG A 41 -24.36 5.26 -14.22
C ARG A 41 -25.81 5.05 -13.80
N GLN A 42 -26.71 5.85 -14.35
CA GLN A 42 -28.15 5.69 -14.18
C GLN A 42 -28.74 4.94 -15.37
N ASP A 43 -28.59 3.61 -15.43
CA ASP A 43 -29.33 2.80 -16.41
C ASP A 43 -30.53 2.10 -15.76
N SER A 44 -31.71 2.30 -16.36
CA SER A 44 -33.03 1.95 -15.82
C SER A 44 -33.52 0.56 -16.26
N ARG A 45 -32.60 -0.37 -16.58
CA ARG A 45 -32.95 -1.74 -17.02
C ARG A 45 -32.17 -2.78 -16.21
N SER A 46 -32.88 -3.39 -15.27
CA SER A 46 -32.60 -4.68 -14.61
C SER A 46 -31.12 -5.01 -14.40
N TYR A 47 -30.60 -4.64 -13.24
CA TYR A 47 -29.28 -5.03 -12.76
C TYR A 47 -29.13 -6.56 -12.72
N SER A 48 -28.21 -7.10 -13.53
CA SER A 48 -27.51 -8.34 -13.18
C SER A 48 -26.46 -8.01 -12.12
N GLU A 49 -26.32 -8.84 -11.09
CA GLU A 49 -25.20 -8.75 -10.14
C GLU A 49 -23.87 -8.72 -10.92
N GLY A 50 -23.18 -7.57 -10.92
CA GLY A 50 -21.85 -7.40 -11.53
C GLY A 50 -21.67 -6.24 -12.52
N GLU A 51 -22.69 -5.41 -12.78
CA GLU A 51 -22.55 -4.32 -13.77
C GLU A 51 -21.88 -3.06 -13.17
N VAL A 52 -20.98 -2.43 -13.95
CA VAL A 52 -20.17 -1.28 -13.53
C VAL A 52 -21.05 -0.08 -13.17
N LYS A 53 -21.08 0.26 -11.88
CA LYS A 53 -21.85 1.39 -11.36
C LYS A 53 -21.22 2.75 -11.62
N VAL A 54 -19.91 2.84 -11.85
CA VAL A 54 -19.18 4.11 -11.90
C VAL A 54 -18.79 4.45 -13.34
N GLU A 55 -19.13 5.66 -13.77
CA GLU A 55 -18.71 6.26 -15.03
C GLU A 55 -17.59 7.27 -14.76
N ILE A 56 -16.50 7.13 -15.52
CA ILE A 56 -15.36 8.05 -15.50
C ILE A 56 -15.27 8.74 -16.87
N THR A 57 -15.21 10.07 -16.88
CA THR A 57 -15.06 10.88 -18.09
C THR A 57 -13.96 11.93 -17.91
N ILE A 58 -13.28 12.27 -19.00
CA ILE A 58 -12.41 13.45 -19.08
C ILE A 58 -13.17 14.54 -19.83
N GLU A 59 -13.47 15.63 -19.14
CA GLU A 59 -14.28 16.74 -19.64
C GLU A 59 -13.45 18.01 -19.83
N ARG A 60 -13.91 18.92 -20.70
CA ARG A 60 -13.24 20.21 -20.93
C ARG A 60 -13.74 21.27 -19.96
N VAL A 61 -12.82 22.00 -19.34
CA VAL A 61 -13.10 23.11 -18.41
C VAL A 61 -13.99 24.16 -19.06
N SER A 62 -13.66 24.57 -20.29
CA SER A 62 -14.35 25.66 -21.00
C SER A 62 -15.81 25.37 -21.37
N THR A 63 -16.24 24.10 -21.41
CA THR A 63 -17.60 23.73 -21.85
C THR A 63 -18.43 23.05 -20.77
N HIS A 64 -17.82 22.33 -19.84
CA HIS A 64 -18.55 21.50 -18.87
C HIS A 64 -18.47 22.02 -17.44
N LEU A 65 -17.41 22.74 -17.05
CA LEU A 65 -17.23 23.13 -15.64
C LEU A 65 -18.36 24.03 -15.12
N GLN A 66 -19.04 24.77 -16.00
CA GLN A 66 -20.22 25.58 -15.68
C GLN A 66 -21.39 24.79 -15.06
N PHE A 67 -21.43 23.46 -15.24
CA PHE A 67 -22.45 22.58 -14.66
C PHE A 67 -22.08 22.07 -13.26
N TYR A 68 -20.91 22.43 -12.75
CA TYR A 68 -20.44 22.04 -11.43
C TYR A 68 -20.26 23.26 -10.54
N SER A 69 -20.49 23.07 -9.25
CA SER A 69 -20.21 24.06 -8.21
C SER A 69 -18.92 23.69 -7.48
N PRO A 70 -18.06 24.67 -7.14
CA PRO A 70 -16.88 24.38 -6.33
C PRO A 70 -17.31 23.87 -4.95
N LEU A 71 -16.66 22.82 -4.47
CA LEU A 71 -16.79 22.38 -3.10
C LEU A 71 -15.81 23.22 -2.25
N ASP A 72 -16.29 23.75 -1.13
CA ASP A 72 -15.49 24.58 -0.23
C ASP A 72 -14.51 23.70 0.56
N ILE A 73 -13.43 23.27 -0.08
CA ILE A 73 -12.31 22.56 0.51
C ILE A 73 -11.01 22.99 -0.18
N ASP A 74 -9.87 22.80 0.50
CA ASP A 74 -8.57 23.05 -0.13
C ASP A 74 -8.36 22.08 -1.29
N ALA A 75 -7.55 22.51 -2.26
CA ALA A 75 -7.18 21.66 -3.39
C ALA A 75 -6.56 20.33 -2.92
N VAL A 76 -7.02 19.21 -3.46
CA VAL A 76 -6.60 17.88 -3.01
C VAL A 76 -5.36 17.41 -3.77
N TYR A 77 -4.67 16.40 -3.22
CA TYR A 77 -3.49 15.79 -3.81
C TYR A 77 -3.82 14.69 -4.83
N GLY A 78 -5.08 14.25 -4.86
CA GLY A 78 -5.60 13.26 -5.81
C GLY A 78 -6.58 12.29 -5.14
N CYS A 79 -7.03 11.31 -5.92
CA CYS A 79 -7.98 10.29 -5.54
C CYS A 79 -7.27 9.03 -5.02
N ALA A 80 -7.55 8.64 -3.78
CA ALA A 80 -7.10 7.37 -3.19
C ALA A 80 -7.95 6.18 -3.66
N GLY A 81 -9.11 6.41 -4.24
CA GLY A 81 -9.93 5.37 -4.88
C GLY A 81 -11.42 5.47 -4.54
N ILE A 82 -12.17 4.47 -4.95
CA ILE A 82 -13.63 4.39 -4.84
C ILE A 82 -14.03 3.11 -4.13
N ILE A 83 -15.02 3.19 -3.24
CA ILE A 83 -15.57 2.02 -2.52
C ILE A 83 -17.11 2.08 -2.55
N ASP A 84 -17.74 0.93 -2.78
CA ASP A 84 -19.16 0.70 -2.52
C ASP A 84 -19.36 0.25 -1.06
N TYR A 85 -20.18 0.97 -0.30
CA TYR A 85 -20.48 0.66 1.09
C TYR A 85 -21.92 1.03 1.46
N GLN A 86 -22.65 0.13 2.12
CA GLN A 86 -24.04 0.34 2.57
C GLN A 86 -24.99 0.92 1.49
N ASN A 87 -24.90 0.41 0.26
CA ASN A 87 -25.68 0.84 -0.92
C ASN A 87 -25.32 2.21 -1.50
N ASP A 88 -24.24 2.83 -1.06
CA ASP A 88 -23.72 4.08 -1.60
C ASP A 88 -22.28 3.87 -2.11
N THR A 89 -21.84 4.74 -3.02
CA THR A 89 -20.50 4.70 -3.60
C THR A 89 -19.75 5.96 -3.18
N TYR A 90 -18.56 5.80 -2.62
CA TYR A 90 -17.76 6.88 -2.06
C TYR A 90 -16.44 7.03 -2.80
N ILE A 91 -16.06 8.28 -3.10
CA ILE A 91 -14.73 8.64 -3.60
C ILE A 91 -13.88 9.19 -2.46
N PHE A 92 -12.66 8.67 -2.31
CA PHE A 92 -11.72 9.05 -1.27
C PHE A 92 -10.65 9.99 -1.82
N LEU A 93 -10.54 11.17 -1.24
CA LEU A 93 -9.64 12.24 -1.69
C LEU A 93 -8.60 12.55 -0.62
N VAL A 94 -7.32 12.59 -0.99
CA VAL A 94 -6.23 12.98 -0.08
C VAL A 94 -6.22 14.50 0.02
N THR A 95 -6.75 15.05 1.12
CA THR A 95 -6.90 16.50 1.30
C THR A 95 -5.69 17.14 1.96
N ARG A 96 -5.02 16.43 2.88
CA ARG A 96 -3.77 16.88 3.50
C ARG A 96 -2.74 15.78 3.57
N CYS A 97 -1.50 16.18 3.37
CA CYS A 97 -0.34 15.33 3.56
C CYS A 97 0.80 16.11 4.22
N GLN A 98 1.75 15.39 4.78
CA GLN A 98 2.98 15.93 5.34
C GLN A 98 4.16 15.50 4.46
N TYR A 99 5.02 16.47 4.12
CA TYR A 99 6.29 16.18 3.46
C TYR A 99 7.19 15.34 4.38
N VAL A 100 7.73 14.25 3.85
CA VAL A 100 8.62 13.34 4.57
C VAL A 100 10.07 13.57 4.13
N CYS A 101 10.32 13.37 2.84
CA CYS A 101 11.67 13.48 2.26
C CYS A 101 11.59 13.67 0.75
N ASN A 102 12.74 13.89 0.11
CA ASN A 102 12.86 13.88 -1.34
C ASN A 102 14.14 13.16 -1.75
N PHE A 103 13.96 12.08 -2.53
CA PHE A 103 15.05 11.23 -3.01
C PHE A 103 16.07 11.97 -3.90
N SER A 104 15.73 13.12 -4.46
CA SER A 104 16.59 13.88 -5.37
C SER A 104 17.56 14.83 -4.67
N GLU A 105 17.46 15.05 -3.35
CA GLU A 105 18.15 16.16 -2.66
C GLU A 105 19.69 16.07 -2.65
N LEU A 106 20.26 14.91 -2.94
CA LEU A 106 21.71 14.71 -2.97
C LEU A 106 22.34 14.55 -4.35
N ASN A 107 21.52 14.45 -5.40
CA ASN A 107 21.99 14.37 -6.77
C ASN A 107 21.48 15.58 -7.55
N LYS A 108 22.23 16.69 -7.47
CA LYS A 108 21.91 17.94 -8.17
C LYS A 108 21.71 17.67 -9.66
N GLY A 109 20.54 18.07 -10.19
CA GLY A 109 20.16 17.86 -11.59
C GLY A 109 19.16 16.72 -11.81
N GLN A 110 18.88 15.88 -10.81
CA GLN A 110 17.78 14.92 -10.88
C GLN A 110 16.42 15.61 -10.61
N PRO A 111 15.34 15.17 -11.28
CA PRO A 111 14.00 15.68 -11.00
C PRO A 111 13.59 15.37 -9.56
N SER A 112 12.79 16.26 -8.96
CA SER A 112 12.28 16.09 -7.60
C SER A 112 11.44 14.82 -7.47
N LYS A 113 11.72 14.03 -6.44
CA LYS A 113 11.05 12.78 -6.10
C LYS A 113 10.57 12.84 -4.65
N PRO A 114 9.58 13.71 -4.35
CA PRO A 114 9.14 13.94 -2.98
C PRO A 114 8.21 12.81 -2.51
N VAL A 115 8.30 12.47 -1.23
CA VAL A 115 7.41 11.50 -0.58
C VAL A 115 6.58 12.22 0.49
N PHE A 116 5.32 11.84 0.55
CA PHE A 116 4.34 12.41 1.48
C PHE A 116 3.71 11.32 2.33
N ARG A 117 3.47 11.66 3.59
CA ARG A 117 2.61 10.92 4.51
C ARG A 117 1.20 11.48 4.42
N VAL A 118 0.19 10.62 4.28
CA VAL A 118 -1.21 11.00 4.33
C VAL A 118 -1.54 11.48 5.75
N VAL A 119 -2.18 12.66 5.85
CA VAL A 119 -2.61 13.26 7.12
C VAL A 119 -4.12 13.34 7.20
N GLN A 120 -4.79 13.60 6.08
CA GLN A 120 -6.24 13.74 6.03
C GLN A 120 -6.79 13.22 4.71
N VAL A 121 -7.90 12.47 4.80
CA VAL A 121 -8.66 11.93 3.68
C VAL A 121 -10.13 12.29 3.84
N THR A 122 -10.74 12.80 2.78
CA THR A 122 -12.18 13.09 2.73
C THR A 122 -12.88 12.08 1.84
N ALA A 123 -13.97 11.48 2.34
CA ALA A 123 -14.85 10.62 1.55
C ALA A 123 -16.09 11.43 1.12
N LEU A 124 -16.32 11.52 -0.19
CA LEU A 124 -17.52 12.15 -0.76
C LEU A 124 -18.43 11.07 -1.35
N SER A 125 -19.74 11.19 -1.11
CA SER A 125 -20.72 10.30 -1.74
C SER A 125 -20.96 10.70 -3.20
N LEU A 126 -20.97 9.70 -4.08
CA LEU A 126 -21.34 9.81 -5.49
C LEU A 126 -22.84 9.61 -5.72
N THR A 127 -23.60 9.19 -4.70
CA THR A 127 -25.06 9.03 -4.78
C THR A 127 -25.79 10.23 -4.19
N ASP A 128 -25.30 10.77 -3.08
CA ASP A 128 -25.95 11.84 -2.32
C ASP A 128 -24.95 12.95 -1.94
N SER A 129 -25.48 14.16 -1.72
CA SER A 129 -24.76 15.35 -1.26
C SER A 129 -24.81 15.58 0.25
N ILE A 130 -25.55 14.76 1.03
CA ILE A 130 -25.72 14.97 2.48
C ILE A 130 -24.40 15.17 3.25
N PHE A 131 -23.31 14.55 2.79
CA PHE A 131 -22.00 14.60 3.44
C PHE A 131 -21.07 15.73 2.92
N ASP A 132 -21.47 16.49 1.91
CA ASP A 132 -20.63 17.54 1.31
C ASP A 132 -20.29 18.64 2.33
N SER A 133 -21.24 19.00 3.18
CA SER A 133 -21.02 20.00 4.24
C SER A 133 -20.07 19.51 5.32
N GLN A 134 -19.98 18.19 5.56
CA GLN A 134 -19.02 17.62 6.50
C GLN A 134 -17.59 17.74 5.96
N ALA A 135 -17.39 17.65 4.64
CA ALA A 135 -16.08 17.81 4.02
C ALA A 135 -15.46 19.18 4.34
N TYR A 136 -16.26 20.26 4.23
CA TYR A 136 -15.84 21.62 4.59
C TYR A 136 -15.50 21.75 6.09
N ARG A 137 -16.30 21.15 6.99
CA ARG A 137 -16.06 21.23 8.45
C ARG A 137 -14.74 20.62 8.88
N ARG A 138 -14.21 19.65 8.14
CA ARG A 138 -12.92 19.04 8.44
C ARG A 138 -11.73 19.89 7.98
N MET A 139 -11.97 21.05 7.35
CA MET A 139 -10.91 21.96 6.90
C MET A 139 -10.37 22.83 8.04
N PRO A 140 -9.06 23.12 8.08
CA PRO A 140 -8.50 24.04 9.07
C PRO A 140 -9.13 25.43 8.97
N GLY A 141 -9.72 25.92 10.06
CA GLY A 141 -10.31 27.27 10.12
C GLY A 141 -11.77 27.38 9.70
N ALA A 142 -12.47 26.25 9.46
CA ALA A 142 -13.92 26.25 9.28
C ALA A 142 -14.62 26.86 10.51
N MET A 143 -15.59 27.76 10.29
CA MET A 143 -16.38 28.34 11.38
C MET A 143 -17.28 27.25 11.99
N TYR A 144 -17.11 27.00 13.29
CA TYR A 144 -17.92 26.03 14.03
C TYR A 144 -19.33 26.55 14.25
N ASP A 145 -20.35 25.77 13.89
CA ASP A 145 -21.62 25.80 14.61
C ASP A 145 -21.46 24.88 15.82
N GLU A 146 -21.56 25.43 17.04
CA GLU A 146 -21.39 24.72 18.33
C GLU A 146 -22.34 23.51 18.52
N VAL A 147 -23.26 23.27 17.59
CA VAL A 147 -24.32 22.26 17.68
C VAL A 147 -23.85 20.85 17.29
N ALA A 148 -22.73 20.71 16.58
CA ALA A 148 -22.20 19.42 16.14
C ALA A 148 -20.89 19.06 16.85
N GLN A 149 -20.98 18.39 17.99
CA GLN A 149 -19.81 17.80 18.65
C GLN A 149 -19.40 16.50 17.93
N GLY A 150 -18.24 16.49 17.25
CA GLY A 150 -17.65 15.28 16.64
C GLY A 150 -18.01 15.05 15.16
N ASP A 151 -17.79 13.81 14.67
CA ASP A 151 -18.05 13.36 13.27
C ASP A 151 -19.54 13.39 12.82
N MET A 152 -20.41 14.00 13.64
CA MET A 152 -21.86 14.07 13.44
C MET A 152 -22.23 15.34 12.67
N ASP A 153 -23.14 15.26 11.70
CA ASP A 153 -23.73 16.47 11.11
C ASP A 153 -24.77 17.16 12.02
N ILE A 154 -25.38 18.24 11.52
CA ILE A 154 -26.45 19.00 12.22
C ILE A 154 -27.68 18.11 12.55
N TYR A 155 -27.84 16.98 11.85
CA TYR A 155 -28.92 16.02 12.02
C TYR A 155 -28.49 14.78 12.82
N GLY A 156 -27.24 14.71 13.29
CA GLY A 156 -26.69 13.57 14.01
C GLY A 156 -26.32 12.37 13.12
N ILE A 157 -26.11 12.59 11.82
CA ILE A 157 -25.72 11.57 10.85
C ILE A 157 -24.21 11.62 10.66
N THR A 158 -23.56 10.47 10.84
CA THR A 158 -22.12 10.28 10.60
C THR A 158 -21.89 9.75 9.19
N ASN A 159 -20.82 10.22 8.54
CA ASN A 159 -20.40 9.61 7.28
C ASN A 159 -20.07 8.12 7.50
N PRO A 160 -20.68 7.17 6.77
CA PRO A 160 -20.46 5.75 6.96
C PRO A 160 -18.99 5.32 6.78
N CYS A 161 -18.19 6.13 6.08
CA CYS A 161 -16.78 5.89 5.83
C CYS A 161 -15.83 6.42 6.91
N THR A 162 -16.32 6.99 8.02
CA THR A 162 -15.47 7.60 9.07
C THR A 162 -14.38 6.64 9.58
N GLN A 163 -14.71 5.36 9.81
CA GLN A 163 -13.71 4.38 10.27
C GLN A 163 -12.59 4.15 9.23
N MET A 164 -12.94 4.13 7.94
CA MET A 164 -11.97 3.98 6.86
C MET A 164 -11.10 5.23 6.71
N THR A 165 -11.70 6.43 6.80
CA THR A 165 -10.91 7.67 6.78
C THR A 165 -9.97 7.74 7.98
N SER A 166 -10.44 7.42 9.20
CA SER A 166 -9.57 7.38 10.38
C SER A 166 -8.45 6.35 10.26
N PHE A 167 -8.71 5.22 9.61
CA PHE A 167 -7.67 4.22 9.33
C PHE A 167 -6.60 4.76 8.37
N LEU A 168 -7.00 5.43 7.29
CA LEU A 168 -6.07 6.07 6.34
C LEU A 168 -5.28 7.24 6.95
N GLU A 169 -5.82 7.85 8.01
CA GLU A 169 -5.26 9.00 8.72
C GLU A 169 -4.37 8.61 9.91
N ASN A 170 -4.17 7.32 10.15
CA ASN A 170 -3.37 6.82 11.29
C ASN A 170 -1.85 7.09 11.19
N GLY A 171 -1.39 7.69 10.10
CA GLY A 171 0.01 8.03 9.85
C GLY A 171 0.86 6.91 9.25
N ALA A 172 0.29 5.77 8.88
CA ALA A 172 0.99 4.64 8.27
C ALA A 172 0.95 4.65 6.72
N PHE A 173 0.29 5.63 6.10
CA PHE A 173 0.09 5.68 4.66
C PHE A 173 0.97 6.72 3.98
N PHE A 174 1.64 6.32 2.91
CA PHE A 174 2.59 7.15 2.17
C PHE A 174 2.34 7.05 0.67
N PHE A 175 2.68 8.12 -0.05
CA PHE A 175 2.66 8.14 -1.51
C PHE A 175 3.74 9.08 -2.07
N SER A 176 4.02 8.93 -3.35
CA SER A 176 4.85 9.88 -4.09
C SER A 176 4.28 10.06 -5.51
N PRO A 177 4.14 11.30 -6.00
CA PRO A 177 3.62 11.59 -7.33
C PRO A 177 4.67 11.43 -8.44
N ALA A 178 5.95 11.26 -8.10
CA ALA A 178 7.06 11.26 -9.06
C ALA A 178 8.04 10.09 -8.86
N PHE A 179 7.78 9.22 -7.87
CA PHE A 179 8.64 8.09 -7.55
C PHE A 179 7.78 6.90 -7.12
N ASP A 180 7.99 5.75 -7.75
CA ASP A 180 7.22 4.55 -7.42
C ASP A 180 7.73 3.93 -6.11
N ILE A 181 7.12 4.31 -4.99
CA ILE A 181 7.44 3.74 -3.67
C ILE A 181 6.83 2.35 -3.45
N THR A 182 6.12 1.78 -4.44
CA THR A 182 5.61 0.40 -4.36
C THR A 182 6.68 -0.62 -4.75
N ARG A 183 7.70 -0.24 -5.55
CA ARG A 183 8.84 -1.12 -5.93
C ARG A 183 10.18 -0.71 -5.34
N ASN A 184 11.03 -1.68 -5.04
CA ASN A 184 12.41 -1.39 -4.65
C ASN A 184 13.22 -0.79 -5.81
N LEU A 185 14.29 -0.07 -5.48
CA LEU A 185 15.11 0.67 -6.43
C LEU A 185 15.72 -0.23 -7.51
N GLN A 186 16.15 -1.45 -7.14
CA GLN A 186 16.69 -2.42 -8.10
C GLN A 186 15.64 -2.81 -9.15
N SER A 187 14.41 -3.09 -8.72
CA SER A 187 13.31 -3.47 -9.63
C SER A 187 12.92 -2.31 -10.55
N GLN A 188 12.91 -1.09 -10.04
CA GLN A 188 12.67 0.11 -10.85
C GLN A 188 13.75 0.30 -11.92
N GLN A 189 15.02 0.13 -11.56
CA GLN A 189 16.14 0.23 -12.51
C GLN A 189 16.06 -0.85 -13.59
N LEU A 190 15.79 -2.11 -13.22
CA LEU A 190 15.62 -3.18 -14.19
C LEU A 190 14.44 -2.91 -15.15
N ARG A 191 13.32 -2.40 -14.64
CA ARG A 191 12.18 -2.06 -15.49
C ARG A 191 12.52 -0.94 -16.47
N SER A 192 13.28 0.07 -16.05
CA SER A 192 13.71 1.15 -16.94
C SER A 192 14.60 0.69 -18.11
N ILE A 193 15.25 -0.48 -17.97
CA ILE A 193 16.08 -1.08 -19.02
C ILE A 193 15.24 -1.99 -19.94
N VAL A 194 14.28 -2.72 -19.38
CA VAL A 194 13.54 -3.79 -20.08
C VAL A 194 12.22 -3.32 -20.70
N ALA A 195 11.61 -2.24 -20.19
CA ALA A 195 10.31 -1.79 -20.67
C ALA A 195 10.41 -1.12 -22.05
N ASP A 196 9.72 -1.68 -23.05
CA ASP A 196 9.56 -1.09 -24.39
C ASP A 196 8.74 0.21 -24.37
N ASP A 197 7.91 0.43 -23.34
CA ASP A 197 7.16 1.67 -23.12
C ASP A 197 7.51 2.29 -21.75
N PRO A 198 8.38 3.32 -21.71
CA PRO A 198 8.78 4.00 -20.47
C PRO A 198 7.65 4.81 -19.81
N HIS A 199 6.49 4.96 -20.46
CA HIS A 199 5.36 5.72 -19.94
C HIS A 199 4.40 4.89 -19.06
N ILE A 200 4.46 3.56 -19.13
CA ILE A 200 3.62 2.69 -18.29
C ILE A 200 4.32 2.43 -16.95
N CYS A 201 4.05 3.29 -15.98
CA CYS A 201 4.48 3.12 -14.60
C CYS A 201 3.40 2.41 -13.77
N ASP A 202 3.03 1.17 -14.13
CA ASP A 202 2.06 0.43 -13.32
C ASP A 202 2.65 0.19 -11.94
N PRO A 203 2.00 0.50 -10.81
CA PRO A 203 2.52 0.17 -9.48
C PRO A 203 2.62 -1.35 -9.24
N ASP A 204 3.40 -1.75 -8.25
CA ASP A 204 3.43 -3.14 -7.78
C ASP A 204 2.22 -3.41 -6.91
N ILE A 205 1.26 -4.13 -7.47
CA ILE A 205 -0.03 -4.40 -6.83
C ILE A 205 0.11 -5.05 -5.45
N LYS A 206 1.20 -5.79 -5.21
CA LYS A 206 1.49 -6.41 -3.91
C LYS A 206 1.65 -5.37 -2.81
N PHE A 207 2.22 -4.20 -3.12
CA PHE A 207 2.51 -3.14 -2.16
C PHE A 207 1.68 -1.87 -2.39
N GLN A 208 0.89 -1.81 -3.46
CA GLN A 208 -0.16 -0.83 -3.65
C GLN A 208 -1.35 -1.21 -2.77
N TRP A 209 -1.44 -0.58 -1.60
CA TRP A 209 -2.45 -0.92 -0.59
C TRP A 209 -3.87 -0.67 -1.09
N ASN A 210 -4.08 0.44 -1.80
CA ASN A 210 -5.37 0.84 -2.33
C ASN A 210 -5.65 0.33 -3.76
N SER A 211 -4.96 -0.73 -4.21
CA SER A 211 -5.15 -1.28 -5.57
C SER A 211 -6.60 -1.63 -5.86
N THR A 212 -7.29 -2.27 -4.91
CA THR A 212 -8.72 -2.61 -5.04
C THR A 212 -9.62 -1.36 -5.13
N MET A 213 -9.31 -0.30 -4.37
CA MET A 213 -10.06 0.96 -4.46
C MET A 213 -9.81 1.67 -5.79
N LEU A 214 -8.67 1.43 -6.43
CA LEU A 214 -8.30 2.01 -7.71
C LEU A 214 -8.73 1.16 -8.91
N GLN A 215 -9.35 0.00 -8.69
CA GLN A 215 -9.71 -0.95 -9.75
C GLN A 215 -10.56 -0.30 -10.85
N VAL A 216 -11.52 0.56 -10.50
CA VAL A 216 -12.37 1.28 -11.47
C VAL A 216 -11.52 2.16 -12.42
N PHE A 217 -10.48 2.80 -11.91
CA PHE A 217 -9.56 3.61 -12.73
C PHE A 217 -8.64 2.73 -13.57
N THR A 218 -8.15 1.62 -13.01
CA THR A 218 -7.36 0.63 -13.77
C THR A 218 -8.17 0.07 -14.93
N ASP A 219 -9.41 -0.34 -14.68
CA ASP A 219 -10.32 -0.85 -15.70
C ASP A 219 -10.58 0.22 -16.77
N TYR A 220 -10.84 1.47 -16.36
CA TYR A 220 -11.00 2.59 -17.29
C TYR A 220 -9.79 2.75 -18.23
N CYS A 221 -8.58 2.76 -17.69
CA CYS A 221 -7.36 2.88 -18.48
C CYS A 221 -7.15 1.70 -19.44
N MET A 222 -7.48 0.48 -19.01
CA MET A 222 -7.35 -0.74 -19.83
C MET A 222 -8.33 -0.74 -21.00
N HIS A 223 -9.56 -0.27 -20.81
CA HIS A 223 -10.56 -0.19 -21.89
C HIS A 223 -10.31 0.96 -22.87
N MET A 224 -9.40 1.89 -22.55
CA MET A 224 -9.09 3.09 -23.35
C MET A 224 -7.79 2.99 -24.17
N CYS A 225 -7.30 1.77 -24.41
CA CYS A 225 -6.05 1.49 -25.13
C CYS A 225 -5.90 2.34 -26.42
N GLY A 226 -4.82 3.13 -26.50
CA GLY A 226 -4.43 3.89 -27.70
C GLY A 226 -5.14 5.23 -27.94
N THR A 227 -6.04 5.67 -27.03
CA THR A 227 -6.73 6.97 -27.18
C THR A 227 -5.94 8.12 -26.54
N SER A 228 -6.02 9.31 -27.13
CA SER A 228 -5.49 10.56 -26.55
C SER A 228 -6.01 10.83 -25.13
N THR A 229 -7.19 10.31 -24.82
CA THR A 229 -7.82 10.47 -23.50
C THR A 229 -7.12 9.65 -22.41
N ARG A 230 -6.58 8.47 -22.74
CA ARG A 230 -5.72 7.71 -21.81
C ARG A 230 -4.46 8.50 -21.46
N GLN A 231 -3.79 9.06 -22.47
CA GLN A 231 -2.61 9.90 -22.26
C GLN A 231 -2.94 11.15 -21.42
N GLN A 232 -4.10 11.77 -21.64
CA GLN A 232 -4.57 12.89 -20.82
C GLN A 232 -4.77 12.48 -19.36
N PHE A 233 -5.41 11.33 -19.10
CA PHE A 233 -5.61 10.80 -17.76
C PHE A 233 -4.28 10.51 -17.06
N GLU A 234 -3.38 9.77 -17.71
CA GLU A 234 -2.06 9.41 -17.19
C GLU A 234 -1.19 10.66 -16.97
N SER A 235 -1.25 11.66 -17.86
CA SER A 235 -0.46 12.90 -17.71
C SER A 235 -0.90 13.75 -16.52
N ALA A 236 -2.16 13.65 -16.11
CA ALA A 236 -2.73 14.43 -15.03
C ALA A 236 -2.51 13.80 -13.66
N ASP A 237 -2.21 12.50 -13.56
CA ASP A 237 -2.02 11.76 -12.30
C ASP A 237 -3.15 11.98 -11.28
N TYR A 238 -4.41 11.79 -11.71
CA TYR A 238 -5.58 11.98 -10.83
C TYR A 238 -5.61 11.02 -9.63
N THR A 239 -4.92 9.89 -9.70
CA THR A 239 -4.94 8.83 -8.68
C THR A 239 -3.67 8.82 -7.85
N VAL A 240 -3.82 8.50 -6.56
CA VAL A 240 -2.69 8.37 -5.62
C VAL A 240 -2.49 6.89 -5.29
N SER A 241 -1.32 6.34 -5.58
CA SER A 241 -0.93 4.99 -5.14
C SER A 241 -0.38 5.05 -3.71
N LEU A 242 -1.07 4.39 -2.79
CA LEU A 242 -0.71 4.35 -1.37
C LEU A 242 0.10 3.08 -1.05
N ILE A 243 1.17 3.23 -0.28
CA ILE A 243 1.76 2.12 0.48
C ILE A 243 1.35 2.24 1.94
N GLN A 244 1.26 1.09 2.62
CA GLN A 244 1.16 1.04 4.09
C GLN A 244 2.50 0.62 4.69
N GLY A 245 3.02 1.38 5.66
CA GLY A 245 4.24 1.03 6.36
C GLY A 245 4.94 2.26 6.94
N ALA A 246 6.20 2.48 6.53
CA ALA A 246 7.00 3.60 7.02
C ALA A 246 7.94 4.10 5.92
N VAL A 247 8.12 5.43 5.86
CA VAL A 247 9.18 6.07 5.07
C VAL A 247 9.91 7.05 5.99
N GLU A 248 11.21 6.87 6.09
CA GLU A 248 12.08 7.71 6.92
C GLU A 248 13.33 8.11 6.14
N SER A 249 13.92 9.23 6.51
CA SER A 249 15.16 9.72 5.90
C SER A 249 16.09 10.34 6.93
N ILE A 250 17.38 10.08 6.80
CA ILE A 250 18.44 10.71 7.59
C ILE A 250 19.46 11.30 6.62
N TYR A 251 19.75 12.59 6.78
CA TYR A 251 20.78 13.29 6.02
C TYR A 251 22.05 13.36 6.87
N LEU A 252 23.13 12.78 6.35
CA LEU A 252 24.42 12.69 7.00
C LEU A 252 25.30 13.87 6.52
N PRO A 253 25.65 14.79 7.42
CA PRO A 253 26.59 15.85 7.11
C PRO A 253 27.98 15.26 6.81
N GLN A 254 28.79 15.96 6.02
CA GLN A 254 30.17 15.55 5.80
C GLN A 254 30.94 15.53 7.14
N GLY A 255 31.74 14.49 7.37
CA GLY A 255 32.61 14.42 8.53
C GLY A 255 33.64 15.54 8.52
N VAL A 256 33.87 16.16 9.68
CA VAL A 256 34.92 17.17 9.89
C VAL A 256 36.28 16.49 9.69
N GLY A 257 36.85 16.62 8.49
CA GLY A 257 38.17 16.03 8.16
C GLY A 257 38.35 15.56 6.71
N ALA A 258 37.28 15.41 5.93
CA ALA A 258 37.38 15.05 4.51
C ALA A 258 37.65 16.30 3.64
N GLN A 259 38.89 16.77 3.61
CA GLN A 259 39.31 17.70 2.56
C GLN A 259 39.35 16.97 1.22
N SER A 260 38.38 17.22 0.35
CA SER A 260 38.54 16.92 -1.07
C SER A 260 37.84 17.96 -1.94
N ASN A 261 38.48 18.24 -3.06
CA ASN A 261 38.24 19.37 -3.95
C ASN A 261 36.80 19.40 -4.48
N GLY A 262 36.05 20.45 -4.13
CA GLY A 262 35.04 21.05 -5.02
C GLY A 262 33.62 20.47 -5.06
N SER A 263 33.26 19.43 -4.30
CA SER A 263 31.86 18.98 -4.23
C SER A 263 31.32 18.94 -2.79
N ASN A 264 30.54 19.97 -2.45
CA ASN A 264 29.73 20.05 -1.23
C ASN A 264 28.56 19.06 -1.33
N SER A 265 28.77 17.77 -1.07
CA SER A 265 27.71 16.77 -1.16
C SER A 265 27.79 15.80 0.01
N GLY A 266 26.77 15.82 0.87
CA GLY A 266 26.60 14.88 1.99
C GLY A 266 26.07 13.53 1.53
N ALA A 267 25.74 12.65 2.48
CA ALA A 267 25.08 11.37 2.20
C ALA A 267 23.67 11.36 2.79
N ALA A 268 22.78 10.49 2.29
CA ALA A 268 21.46 10.26 2.88
C ALA A 268 21.18 8.78 2.92
N CYS A 269 20.51 8.39 4.00
CA CYS A 269 19.93 7.08 4.16
C CYS A 269 18.42 7.24 4.14
N PHE A 270 17.75 6.49 3.28
CA PHE A 270 16.30 6.38 3.24
C PHE A 270 15.91 4.97 3.66
N LEU A 271 14.87 4.87 4.48
CA LEU A 271 14.26 3.61 4.87
C LEU A 271 12.83 3.60 4.33
N ILE A 272 12.50 2.62 3.49
CA ILE A 272 11.14 2.39 3.00
C ILE A 272 10.71 1.00 3.48
N SER A 273 9.72 0.93 4.34
CA SER A 273 9.04 -0.32 4.70
C SER A 273 7.64 -0.30 4.11
N ARG A 274 7.30 -1.31 3.32
CA ARG A 274 6.00 -1.44 2.64
C ARG A 274 5.37 -2.80 2.94
N SER A 275 4.12 -2.79 3.38
CA SER A 275 3.37 -3.97 3.77
C SER A 275 2.55 -4.50 2.60
N SER A 276 2.52 -5.82 2.46
CA SER A 276 1.78 -6.50 1.40
C SER A 276 0.27 -6.39 1.61
N SER A 277 -0.47 -5.99 0.58
CA SER A 277 -1.93 -5.97 0.57
C SER A 277 -2.55 -7.34 0.23
N MET A 278 -1.75 -8.29 -0.30
CA MET A 278 -2.24 -9.58 -0.81
C MET A 278 -2.95 -10.43 0.26
N ARG A 279 -2.48 -10.37 1.51
CA ARG A 279 -3.08 -11.07 2.65
C ARG A 279 -3.07 -10.19 3.90
N SER A 280 -3.76 -9.05 3.79
CA SER A 280 -3.97 -8.15 4.91
C SER A 280 -4.92 -8.75 5.95
N GLY A 281 -4.68 -8.42 7.22
CA GLY A 281 -5.53 -8.84 8.32
C GLY A 281 -4.92 -8.47 9.66
N MET A 282 -5.75 -8.49 10.71
CA MET A 282 -5.31 -8.10 12.04
C MET A 282 -4.26 -9.07 12.58
N ARG A 283 -3.23 -8.52 13.23
CA ARG A 283 -2.23 -9.31 13.98
C ARG A 283 -2.97 -10.21 14.97
N PHE A 284 -2.54 -11.47 15.08
CA PHE A 284 -3.18 -12.55 15.85
C PHE A 284 -4.45 -13.18 15.25
N LEU A 285 -5.12 -12.54 14.29
CA LEU A 285 -6.27 -13.13 13.59
C LEU A 285 -5.88 -13.74 12.25
N THR A 286 -4.96 -13.11 11.53
CA THR A 286 -4.51 -13.60 10.22
C THR A 286 -3.05 -14.06 10.30
N ARG A 287 -2.85 -15.36 10.06
CA ARG A 287 -1.57 -16.05 10.10
C ARG A 287 -1.43 -16.96 8.88
N GLY A 288 -0.19 -17.33 8.59
CA GLY A 288 0.12 -18.29 7.55
C GLY A 288 -0.10 -17.78 6.13
N VAL A 289 -0.08 -18.73 5.21
CA VAL A 289 -0.31 -18.54 3.78
C VAL A 289 -1.80 -18.71 3.42
N ASP A 290 -2.24 -18.09 2.34
CA ASP A 290 -3.49 -18.44 1.64
C ASP A 290 -3.24 -19.40 0.46
N ASP A 291 -4.32 -19.75 -0.24
CA ASP A 291 -4.28 -20.62 -1.41
C ASP A 291 -3.56 -20.00 -2.61
N GLU A 292 -3.44 -18.67 -2.66
CA GLU A 292 -2.76 -17.93 -3.73
C GLU A 292 -1.25 -17.73 -3.45
N GLY A 293 -0.77 -18.08 -2.25
CA GLY A 293 0.64 -17.93 -1.86
C GLY A 293 0.95 -16.61 -1.15
N GLY A 294 -0.05 -15.78 -0.88
CA GLY A 294 0.08 -14.59 -0.04
C GLY A 294 0.27 -14.99 1.41
N VAL A 295 1.25 -14.39 2.11
CA VAL A 295 1.47 -14.61 3.55
C VAL A 295 1.04 -13.41 4.37
N ALA A 296 0.49 -13.67 5.54
CA ALA A 296 0.05 -12.61 6.44
C ALA A 296 1.24 -11.76 6.93
N ASN A 297 1.02 -10.46 7.13
CA ASN A 297 2.03 -9.51 7.66
C ASN A 297 3.37 -9.53 6.87
N GLU A 298 3.32 -9.74 5.56
CA GLU A 298 4.50 -9.62 4.72
C GLU A 298 4.89 -8.15 4.57
N VAL A 299 6.17 -7.85 4.78
CA VAL A 299 6.75 -6.51 4.69
C VAL A 299 8.07 -6.61 3.93
N GLU A 300 8.24 -5.74 2.94
CA GLU A 300 9.53 -5.46 2.31
C GLU A 300 10.10 -4.18 2.94
N THR A 301 11.31 -4.28 3.50
CA THR A 301 12.07 -3.15 4.02
C THR A 301 13.29 -2.92 3.16
N GLU A 302 13.38 -1.73 2.57
CA GLU A 302 14.48 -1.27 1.73
C GLU A 302 15.24 -0.15 2.43
N VAL A 303 16.55 -0.30 2.54
CA VAL A 303 17.49 0.76 2.92
C VAL A 303 18.18 1.25 1.66
N ILE A 304 18.02 2.54 1.34
CA ILE A 304 18.68 3.20 0.22
C ILE A 304 19.73 4.16 0.77
N LEU A 305 21.00 3.89 0.48
CA LEU A 305 22.10 4.78 0.81
C LEU A 305 22.52 5.55 -0.45
N VAL A 306 22.42 6.87 -0.40
CA VAL A 306 22.85 7.77 -1.47
C VAL A 306 24.06 8.55 -0.98
N THR A 307 25.17 8.43 -1.69
CA THR A 307 26.38 9.24 -1.52
C THR A 307 26.66 9.99 -2.83
N PRO A 308 27.61 10.94 -2.85
CA PRO A 308 27.95 11.66 -4.08
C PRO A 308 28.48 10.76 -5.20
N SER A 309 29.03 9.58 -4.86
CA SER A 309 29.66 8.66 -5.81
C SER A 309 28.88 7.37 -6.03
N LEU A 310 27.94 7.02 -5.15
CA LEU A 310 27.29 5.72 -5.16
C LEU A 310 25.85 5.80 -4.67
N THR A 311 24.98 5.00 -5.27
CA THR A 311 23.66 4.67 -4.72
C THR A 311 23.59 3.17 -4.49
N MET A 312 23.25 2.77 -3.26
CA MET A 312 23.05 1.38 -2.88
C MET A 312 21.62 1.18 -2.41
N SER A 313 21.05 0.02 -2.73
CA SER A 313 19.78 -0.44 -2.19
C SER A 313 19.99 -1.83 -1.57
N HIS A 314 19.48 -2.01 -0.36
CA HIS A 314 19.47 -3.28 0.35
C HIS A 314 18.05 -3.60 0.80
N VAL A 315 17.55 -4.77 0.42
CA VAL A 315 16.17 -5.19 0.69
C VAL A 315 16.17 -6.40 1.63
N GLN A 316 15.29 -6.36 2.62
CA GLN A 316 14.95 -7.49 3.49
C GLN A 316 13.44 -7.70 3.46
N VAL A 317 13.01 -8.97 3.48
CA VAL A 317 11.59 -9.34 3.52
C VAL A 317 11.32 -10.11 4.80
N ARG A 318 10.21 -9.79 5.46
CA ARG A 318 9.70 -10.50 6.64
C ARG A 318 8.23 -10.81 6.41
N GLY A 319 7.79 -12.01 6.79
CA GLY A 319 6.38 -12.40 6.71
C GLY A 319 6.02 -13.52 7.67
N SER A 320 4.74 -13.90 7.70
CA SER A 320 4.32 -15.11 8.39
C SER A 320 4.91 -16.36 7.72
N VAL A 321 5.08 -17.43 8.50
CA VAL A 321 5.52 -18.73 7.99
C VAL A 321 4.58 -19.16 6.85
N PRO A 322 5.09 -19.51 5.64
CA PRO A 322 4.29 -19.78 4.44
C PRO A 322 3.64 -21.16 4.45
N VAL A 323 2.91 -21.46 5.53
CA VAL A 323 2.15 -22.69 5.75
C VAL A 323 0.77 -22.34 6.30
N PHE A 324 -0.17 -23.28 6.26
CA PHE A 324 -1.51 -23.04 6.82
C PHE A 324 -1.50 -23.33 8.33
N TRP A 325 -1.61 -22.27 9.14
CA TRP A 325 -1.62 -22.38 10.59
C TRP A 325 -2.46 -21.30 11.25
N THR A 326 -2.96 -21.60 12.44
CA THR A 326 -3.72 -20.69 13.29
C THR A 326 -3.08 -20.60 14.67
N GLN A 327 -3.35 -19.51 15.39
CA GLN A 327 -2.94 -19.34 16.77
C GLN A 327 -4.18 -19.07 17.61
N GLU A 328 -4.55 -20.00 18.48
CA GLU A 328 -5.72 -19.85 19.35
C GLU A 328 -5.31 -19.12 20.65
N GLY A 329 -6.07 -18.07 21.01
CA GLY A 329 -5.92 -17.31 22.26
C GLY A 329 -5.45 -15.87 22.09
N LEU A 330 -6.23 -14.91 22.63
CA LEU A 330 -5.85 -13.50 22.79
C LEU A 330 -5.06 -13.24 24.09
N GLN A 331 -5.02 -14.22 25.00
CA GLN A 331 -4.45 -14.08 26.34
C GLN A 331 -2.93 -14.33 26.32
N ILE A 332 -2.20 -13.46 27.00
CA ILE A 332 -0.74 -13.54 27.19
C ILE A 332 -0.43 -14.84 27.95
N GLY A 333 0.28 -15.78 27.30
CA GLY A 333 0.79 -17.00 27.94
C GLY A 333 0.12 -18.32 27.52
N SER A 334 -0.92 -18.33 26.69
CA SER A 334 -1.49 -19.55 26.09
C SER A 334 -1.58 -19.40 24.57
N HIS A 335 -0.43 -19.48 23.91
CA HIS A 335 -0.31 -19.35 22.45
C HIS A 335 -0.22 -20.74 21.79
N LYS A 336 -1.36 -21.41 21.66
CA LYS A 336 -1.38 -22.72 20.96
C LYS A 336 -1.37 -22.48 19.46
N VAL A 337 -0.23 -22.79 18.84
CA VAL A 337 -0.11 -22.88 17.39
C VAL A 337 -0.81 -24.15 16.94
N ARG A 338 -1.53 -24.12 15.82
CA ARG A 338 -2.07 -25.32 15.19
C ARG A 338 -1.82 -25.26 13.69
N ILE A 339 -1.13 -26.25 13.15
CA ILE A 339 -1.06 -26.46 11.70
C ILE A 339 -2.43 -26.97 11.24
N THR A 340 -2.99 -26.38 10.20
CA THR A 340 -4.37 -26.65 9.78
C THR A 340 -4.48 -27.47 8.50
N ARG A 341 -3.36 -27.68 7.78
CA ARG A 341 -3.32 -28.50 6.57
C ARG A 341 -2.06 -29.38 6.54
N SER A 342 -2.19 -30.54 5.90
CA SER A 342 -1.06 -31.47 5.69
C SER A 342 -0.01 -30.89 4.75
N ALA A 343 1.18 -31.49 4.73
CA ALA A 343 2.28 -31.16 3.82
C ALA A 343 1.83 -31.16 2.36
N LYS A 344 1.12 -32.21 1.93
CA LYS A 344 0.63 -32.35 0.56
C LYS A 344 -0.33 -31.23 0.16
N ALA A 345 -1.20 -30.80 1.07
CA ALA A 345 -2.14 -29.70 0.84
C ALA A 345 -1.50 -28.32 0.96
N THR A 346 -0.41 -28.19 1.71
CA THR A 346 0.32 -26.92 1.92
C THR A 346 1.30 -26.61 0.79
N LEU A 347 1.95 -27.64 0.25
CA LEU A 347 3.02 -27.50 -0.73
C LEU A 347 2.68 -26.62 -1.96
N PRO A 348 1.48 -26.66 -2.57
CA PRO A 348 1.14 -25.78 -3.68
C PRO A 348 1.20 -24.30 -3.32
N ALA A 349 0.64 -23.90 -2.17
CA ALA A 349 0.66 -22.52 -1.70
C ALA A 349 2.08 -22.06 -1.35
N THR A 350 2.87 -22.90 -0.68
CA THR A 350 4.28 -22.60 -0.41
C THR A 350 5.08 -22.43 -1.69
N LYS A 351 4.84 -23.28 -2.72
CA LYS A 351 5.48 -23.13 -4.03
C LYS A 351 5.10 -21.80 -4.70
N ARG A 352 3.84 -21.38 -4.65
CA ARG A 352 3.41 -20.06 -5.16
C ARG A 352 4.13 -18.93 -4.44
N HIS A 353 4.18 -18.98 -3.11
CA HIS A 353 4.89 -17.99 -2.29
C HIS A 353 6.37 -17.86 -2.68
N PHE A 354 7.11 -18.98 -2.73
CA PHE A 354 8.53 -18.93 -3.10
C PHE A 354 8.77 -18.64 -4.58
N SER A 355 7.83 -18.97 -5.46
CA SER A 355 7.89 -18.54 -6.85
C SER A 355 7.81 -17.01 -6.96
N ASP A 356 6.93 -16.36 -6.20
CA ASP A 356 6.85 -14.90 -6.12
C ASP A 356 8.16 -14.31 -5.59
N LEU A 357 8.67 -14.81 -4.44
CA LEU A 357 9.93 -14.33 -3.87
C LEU A 357 11.13 -14.51 -4.83
N LEU A 358 11.27 -15.67 -5.46
CA LEU A 358 12.36 -15.93 -6.40
C LEU A 358 12.25 -15.09 -7.67
N SER A 359 11.03 -14.82 -8.15
CA SER A 359 10.82 -13.94 -9.31
C SER A 359 11.29 -12.51 -9.04
N ARG A 360 11.08 -12.02 -7.82
CA ARG A 360 11.39 -10.66 -7.37
C ARG A 360 12.85 -10.50 -6.94
N TYR A 361 13.35 -11.41 -6.11
CA TYR A 361 14.63 -11.27 -5.41
C TYR A 361 15.73 -12.22 -5.92
N ARG A 362 15.39 -13.13 -6.85
CA ARG A 362 16.28 -14.13 -7.49
C ARG A 362 16.79 -15.24 -6.56
N ARG A 363 17.28 -14.89 -5.37
CA ARG A 363 17.75 -15.82 -4.34
C ARG A 363 17.13 -15.45 -3.00
N VAL A 364 16.78 -16.45 -2.20
CA VAL A 364 16.12 -16.25 -0.91
C VAL A 364 16.88 -17.03 0.15
N ASN A 365 17.36 -16.33 1.17
CA ASN A 365 17.93 -16.96 2.37
C ASN A 365 16.91 -16.81 3.49
N VAL A 366 16.30 -17.92 3.90
CA VAL A 366 15.30 -17.92 4.97
C VAL A 366 16.02 -17.99 6.31
N ILE A 367 15.76 -17.01 7.18
CA ILE A 367 16.24 -17.01 8.57
C ILE A 367 15.02 -17.26 9.47
N SER A 368 14.97 -18.42 10.12
CA SER A 368 13.87 -18.80 11.02
C SER A 368 14.29 -18.64 12.48
N LEU A 369 13.56 -17.81 13.22
CA LEU A 369 13.74 -17.58 14.67
C LEU A 369 12.76 -18.39 15.54
N LEU A 370 12.09 -19.40 14.97
CA LEU A 370 11.16 -20.24 15.71
C LEU A 370 11.92 -21.16 16.67
N LYS A 371 11.35 -21.41 17.85
CA LYS A 371 11.96 -22.27 18.88
C LYS A 371 12.35 -23.63 18.31
N GLN A 372 13.52 -24.11 18.70
CA GLN A 372 14.03 -25.41 18.22
C GLN A 372 13.63 -26.57 19.15
N HIS A 373 13.45 -26.30 20.44
CA HIS A 373 13.14 -27.31 21.45
C HIS A 373 11.85 -27.00 22.19
N SER A 374 11.06 -28.04 22.47
CA SER A 374 9.99 -27.99 23.46
C SER A 374 10.64 -27.84 24.85
N VAL A 375 10.32 -26.77 25.58
CA VAL A 375 10.77 -26.63 26.97
C VAL A 375 10.00 -27.64 27.83
N PRO A 376 10.66 -28.51 28.62
CA PRO A 376 9.97 -29.39 29.55
C PRO A 376 9.18 -28.56 30.56
N GLY A 377 7.85 -28.73 30.61
CA GLY A 377 6.97 -28.05 31.55
C GLY A 377 6.12 -26.91 30.97
N ASP A 378 6.29 -26.55 29.70
CA ASP A 378 5.27 -25.78 28.98
C ASP A 378 4.08 -26.72 28.67
N TYR A 379 2.84 -26.27 28.91
CA TYR A 379 1.66 -27.10 29.18
C TYR A 379 1.54 -28.42 28.37
N GLY A 380 1.85 -29.52 29.06
CA GLY A 380 1.70 -30.90 28.60
C GLY A 380 2.95 -31.38 27.88
N GLY A 381 3.60 -32.42 28.40
CA GLY A 381 4.74 -33.09 27.77
C GLY A 381 4.38 -33.72 26.43
N VAL A 382 4.13 -32.88 25.42
CA VAL A 382 3.96 -33.28 24.04
C VAL A 382 5.38 -33.34 23.49
N GLU A 383 5.93 -34.55 23.42
CA GLU A 383 7.08 -34.82 22.58
C GLU A 383 6.83 -34.20 21.20
N ALA A 384 7.88 -33.62 20.63
CA ALA A 384 7.87 -33.15 19.25
C ALA A 384 7.12 -34.13 18.35
N ALA A 385 6.14 -33.66 17.59
CA ALA A 385 5.42 -34.54 16.69
C ALA A 385 6.43 -35.18 15.71
N ASP A 386 6.35 -36.50 15.53
CA ASP A 386 7.18 -37.23 14.57
C ASP A 386 7.06 -36.55 13.18
N PRO A 387 8.14 -36.43 12.39
CA PRO A 387 8.09 -35.89 11.04
C PRO A 387 6.92 -36.42 10.18
N GLY A 388 6.50 -37.67 10.35
CA GLY A 388 5.30 -38.22 9.71
C GLY A 388 4.00 -37.54 10.16
N MET A 389 3.83 -37.31 11.46
CA MET A 389 2.66 -36.61 12.03
C MET A 389 2.62 -35.13 11.64
N ILE A 390 3.78 -34.46 11.61
CA ILE A 390 3.88 -33.07 11.13
C ILE A 390 3.52 -33.01 9.64
N ALA A 391 3.97 -33.97 8.83
CA ALA A 391 3.59 -34.07 7.42
C ALA A 391 2.08 -34.29 7.22
N HIS A 392 1.38 -34.86 8.19
CA HIS A 392 -0.08 -34.98 8.21
C HIS A 392 -0.80 -33.74 8.79
N GLY A 393 -0.08 -32.70 9.20
CA GLY A 393 -0.65 -31.44 9.71
C GLY A 393 -0.94 -31.46 11.21
N VAL A 394 -0.37 -32.41 11.96
CA VAL A 394 -0.54 -32.52 13.41
C VAL A 394 0.64 -31.86 14.10
N GLY A 395 0.61 -30.54 14.23
CA GLY A 395 1.61 -29.78 14.99
C GLY A 395 0.93 -28.73 15.87
N THR A 396 1.33 -28.66 17.14
CA THR A 396 0.65 -27.87 18.17
C THR A 396 1.54 -26.79 18.83
N SER A 397 2.78 -26.65 18.36
CA SER A 397 3.77 -25.72 18.93
C SER A 397 4.49 -24.88 17.87
N GLU A 398 5.14 -23.80 18.30
CA GLU A 398 6.03 -23.01 17.44
C GLU A 398 7.21 -23.84 16.91
N ALA A 399 7.69 -24.82 17.67
CA ALA A 399 8.77 -25.72 17.25
C ALA A 399 8.31 -26.68 16.14
N ASP A 400 7.08 -27.19 16.22
CA ASP A 400 6.49 -27.99 15.15
C ASP A 400 6.26 -27.15 13.90
N LEU A 401 5.87 -25.88 14.06
CA LEU A 401 5.71 -24.93 12.95
C LEU A 401 7.05 -24.68 12.24
N GLY A 402 8.14 -24.49 12.99
CA GLY A 402 9.49 -24.32 12.44
C GLY A 402 9.95 -25.56 11.66
N ARG A 403 9.75 -26.75 12.24
CA ARG A 403 10.05 -28.02 11.56
C ARG A 403 9.21 -28.21 10.31
N PHE A 404 7.91 -27.94 10.36
CA PHE A 404 7.04 -28.04 9.20
C PHE A 404 7.46 -27.08 8.10
N TYR A 405 7.85 -25.85 8.46
CA TYR A 405 8.38 -24.88 7.51
C TYR A 405 9.61 -25.43 6.78
N LYS A 406 10.58 -25.95 7.53
CA LYS A 406 11.76 -26.60 6.95
C LYS A 406 11.40 -27.76 6.02
N VAL A 407 10.50 -28.65 6.44
CA VAL A 407 10.00 -29.75 5.59
C VAL A 407 9.39 -29.22 4.30
N MET A 408 8.63 -28.11 4.34
CA MET A 408 8.05 -27.51 3.13
C MET A 408 9.13 -26.95 2.21
N ILE A 409 10.16 -26.31 2.74
CA ILE A 409 11.31 -25.83 1.94
C ILE A 409 11.99 -27.00 1.23
N ASP A 410 12.34 -28.04 1.99
CA ASP A 410 13.04 -29.21 1.47
C ASP A 410 12.16 -29.96 0.44
N SER A 411 10.83 -30.01 0.66
CA SER A 411 9.85 -30.64 -0.25
C SER A 411 9.66 -29.91 -1.58
N MET A 412 10.12 -28.66 -1.72
CA MET A 412 10.10 -27.98 -3.03
C MET A 412 11.16 -28.54 -3.99
N GLY A 413 12.20 -29.20 -3.47
CA GLY A 413 13.25 -29.81 -4.29
C GLY A 413 14.13 -28.82 -5.05
N LEU A 414 14.20 -27.57 -4.57
CA LEU A 414 15.01 -26.51 -5.19
C LEU A 414 16.45 -26.54 -4.65
N PRO A 415 17.45 -26.19 -5.47
CA PRO A 415 18.84 -26.17 -5.03
C PRO A 415 19.07 -25.10 -3.95
N LYS A 416 19.98 -25.41 -2.99
CA LYS A 416 20.35 -24.49 -1.90
C LYS A 416 20.91 -23.14 -2.38
N SER A 417 21.40 -23.07 -3.61
CA SER A 417 21.86 -21.83 -4.24
C SER A 417 20.73 -20.86 -4.60
N LEU A 418 19.48 -21.34 -4.66
CA LEU A 418 18.29 -20.53 -4.90
C LEU A 418 17.56 -20.23 -3.58
N ILE A 419 17.38 -21.26 -2.74
CA ILE A 419 16.73 -21.13 -1.43
C ILE A 419 17.60 -21.78 -0.37
N SER A 420 18.13 -20.99 0.57
CA SER A 420 18.74 -21.49 1.80
C SER A 420 17.77 -21.36 2.97
N PHE A 421 17.97 -22.18 4.00
CA PHE A 421 17.19 -22.15 5.23
C PHE A 421 18.11 -22.33 6.42
N ASP A 422 18.17 -21.28 7.23
CA ASP A 422 19.02 -21.19 8.41
C ASP A 422 18.11 -20.98 9.63
N GLU A 423 18.25 -21.86 10.61
CA GLU A 423 17.55 -21.76 11.88
C GLU A 423 18.45 -21.05 12.89
N PHE A 424 17.89 -20.12 13.65
CA PHE A 424 18.63 -19.35 14.64
C PHE A 424 17.81 -19.16 15.92
N ASP A 425 18.16 -19.88 16.99
CA ASP A 425 17.54 -19.67 18.30
C ASP A 425 18.25 -18.50 19.01
N TYR A 426 17.66 -17.31 18.91
CA TYR A 426 18.22 -16.11 19.54
C TYR A 426 18.44 -16.25 21.05
N ASN A 427 17.60 -17.02 21.76
CA ASN A 427 17.75 -17.16 23.21
C ASN A 427 18.96 -18.04 23.54
N TYR A 428 19.13 -19.14 22.82
CA TYR A 428 20.27 -20.02 23.02
C TYR A 428 21.58 -19.35 22.55
N GLU A 429 21.59 -18.83 21.32
CA GLU A 429 22.79 -18.35 20.63
C GLU A 429 23.32 -17.00 21.16
N VAL A 430 22.45 -16.12 21.65
CA VAL A 430 22.84 -14.77 22.09
C VAL A 430 22.80 -14.61 23.61
N ARG A 431 21.88 -15.29 24.30
CA ARG A 431 21.76 -15.16 25.77
C ARG A 431 22.50 -16.24 26.55
N GLY A 432 23.10 -17.22 25.87
CA GLY A 432 24.02 -18.19 26.49
C GLY A 432 23.37 -19.38 27.20
N GLY A 433 22.07 -19.63 26.98
CA GLY A 433 21.34 -20.76 27.57
C GLY A 433 20.82 -20.52 28.97
#